data_AF-A0AAI9UYV1-F1
#
_entry.id   AF-A0AAI9UYV1-F1
#
_cell.length_a   1.000
_cell.length_b   1.000
_cell.length_c   1.000
_cell.angle_alpha   90.00
_cell.angle_beta   90.00
_cell.angle_gamma   90.00
#
_symmetry.space_group_name_H-M   'P 1'
#
loop_
_entity.id
_entity.type
_entity.pdbx_description
1 polymer ?
#
loop_
_entity_poly.entity_id
_entity_poly.type
_entity_poly.pdbx_seq_one_letter_code
_entity_poly.pdbx_strand_id
1 'polypeptide(L)'
;MIESGQALPLLAFEFLEQEAENASYALQMKVASTLPENMEKLHDRMKKRLNARGKDLLYVTFHPAKRPFLQYQVDFLHRTVRDFFIDRAVLEGTKARRKTSHFNPALSLCRIMLAFVKTVSYSEEAVNYNEIFLFSDGLMYHAHTIQQAFLNNNEKSDINPQCLLDDKENMFNLLDALDQTNTSHARDMSVHWTNFKESPKGNFREKRQKNFLASAIQARLSLYAKHKIDIDPDRVHEKTGRPLLDYALRPTTVTPFELPTQEGPVGALVEFLLQNGADPNQRIDLYGGKTTWQLFLSVCYGHSLQAEKLSLDEDEVTDTIVAMLLSGADPKVRIDLNGGGRADVLGVALRLALSRAKIERIKSAMKDSKPCQQPGFLESFRSWWWRY
;
A
#
# COMPACT_ATOMS: atom_id res chain seq x y z
N MET A 1 6.03 11.97 13.93
CA MET A 1 6.44 13.29 13.45
C MET A 1 7.28 13.16 12.20
N ILE A 2 8.53 12.67 12.23
CA ILE A 2 9.30 12.48 10.98
C ILE A 2 8.74 11.32 10.18
N GLU A 3 8.71 10.15 10.81
CA GLU A 3 8.27 8.89 10.20
C GLU A 3 6.78 8.92 9.77
N SER A 4 5.99 9.89 10.27
CA SER A 4 4.58 10.01 9.92
C SER A 4 4.32 10.65 8.55
N GLY A 5 5.32 11.31 7.94
CA GLY A 5 5.18 12.00 6.65
C GLY A 5 4.31 13.27 6.67
N GLN A 6 3.37 13.36 7.61
CA GLN A 6 2.44 14.48 7.83
C GLN A 6 2.31 14.85 9.31
N ALA A 7 1.68 16.00 9.57
CA ALA A 7 1.32 16.47 10.91
C ALA A 7 0.35 15.48 11.57
N LEU A 8 0.68 15.06 12.80
CA LEU A 8 -0.16 14.12 13.54
C LEU A 8 -1.19 14.87 14.39
N PRO A 9 -2.43 14.38 14.50
CA PRO A 9 -3.38 14.93 15.45
C PRO A 9 -2.85 14.78 16.88
N LEU A 10 -3.15 15.73 17.76
CA LEU A 10 -2.67 15.72 19.15
C LEU A 10 -3.10 14.44 19.90
N LEU A 11 -4.26 13.89 19.56
CA LEU A 11 -4.77 12.62 20.09
C LEU A 11 -3.84 11.43 19.79
N ALA A 12 -3.04 11.48 18.71
CA ALA A 12 -2.06 10.43 18.41
C ALA A 12 -1.04 10.24 19.55
N PHE A 13 -0.73 11.31 20.28
CA PHE A 13 0.22 11.25 21.40
C PHE A 13 -0.39 10.63 22.65
N GLU A 14 -1.72 10.67 22.81
CA GLU A 14 -2.42 9.91 23.85
C GLU A 14 -2.32 8.42 23.56
N PHE A 15 -2.54 8.04 22.30
CA PHE A 15 -2.41 6.65 21.86
C PHE A 15 -0.97 6.12 22.00
N LEU A 16 0.05 6.95 21.78
CA LEU A 16 1.44 6.60 22.08
C LEU A 16 1.68 6.33 23.57
N GLU A 17 0.96 6.99 24.47
CA GLU A 17 1.08 6.74 25.90
C GLU A 17 0.35 5.45 26.31
N GLN A 18 -0.82 5.18 25.71
CA GLN A 18 -1.49 3.89 25.86
C GLN A 18 -0.63 2.73 25.35
N GLU A 19 0.11 2.93 24.25
CA GLU A 19 1.06 1.94 23.73
C GLU A 19 2.17 1.59 24.72
N ALA A 20 2.65 2.59 25.48
CA ALA A 20 3.69 2.38 26.49
C ALA A 20 3.20 1.51 27.67
N GLU A 21 1.89 1.52 27.95
CA GLU A 21 1.25 0.69 28.97
C GLU A 21 0.83 -0.68 28.39
N ASN A 22 0.38 -0.71 27.15
CA ASN A 22 -0.13 -1.90 26.47
C ASN A 22 0.13 -1.84 24.97
N ALA A 23 1.10 -2.61 24.47
CA ALA A 23 1.43 -2.68 23.05
C ALA A 23 0.26 -3.16 22.15
N SER A 24 -0.73 -3.84 22.73
CA SER A 24 -1.92 -4.35 22.01
C SER A 24 -3.15 -3.43 22.14
N TYR A 25 -3.01 -2.22 22.70
CA TYR A 25 -4.15 -1.32 22.97
C TYR A 25 -5.04 -1.13 21.73
N ALA A 26 -4.44 -0.88 20.56
CA ALA A 26 -5.19 -0.61 19.33
C ALA A 26 -6.02 -1.82 18.87
N LEU A 27 -5.53 -3.04 19.06
CA LEU A 27 -6.27 -4.28 18.75
C LEU A 27 -7.41 -4.50 19.74
N GLN A 28 -7.17 -4.24 21.03
CA GLN A 28 -8.14 -4.45 22.12
C GLN A 28 -9.20 -3.35 22.22
N MET A 29 -8.93 -2.17 21.65
CA MET A 29 -9.85 -1.04 21.70
C MET A 29 -11.17 -1.37 21.00
N LYS A 30 -12.29 -0.96 21.62
CA LYS A 30 -13.64 -1.17 21.10
C LYS A 30 -13.91 -0.23 19.93
N VAL A 31 -14.70 -0.69 18.96
CA VAL A 31 -15.21 0.17 17.88
C VAL A 31 -16.19 1.19 18.46
N ALA A 32 -16.17 2.41 17.94
CA ALA A 32 -16.89 3.56 18.48
C ALA A 32 -16.52 3.88 19.94
N SER A 33 -15.25 3.68 20.30
CA SER A 33 -14.72 4.19 21.58
C SER A 33 -14.92 5.70 21.59
N THR A 34 -15.63 6.20 22.60
CA THR A 34 -15.92 7.62 22.74
C THR A 34 -14.62 8.40 22.85
N LEU A 35 -14.53 9.49 22.10
CA LEU A 35 -13.51 10.49 22.35
C LEU A 35 -13.56 10.90 23.83
N PRO A 36 -12.42 11.29 24.44
CA PRO A 36 -12.44 11.80 25.80
C PRO A 36 -13.49 12.90 25.94
N GLU A 37 -14.39 12.77 26.91
CA GLU A 37 -15.55 13.66 27.12
C GLU A 37 -15.16 15.15 27.26
N ASN A 38 -13.88 15.45 27.49
CA ASN A 38 -13.36 16.80 27.53
C ASN A 38 -12.07 16.94 26.69
N MET A 39 -12.26 17.25 25.40
CA MET A 39 -11.16 17.49 24.44
C MET A 39 -10.27 18.68 24.84
N GLU A 40 -10.79 19.67 25.56
CA GLU A 40 -10.00 20.81 26.06
C GLU A 40 -9.02 20.37 27.16
N LYS A 41 -9.47 19.53 28.10
CA LYS A 41 -8.59 18.96 29.13
C LYS A 41 -7.53 18.05 28.52
N LEU A 42 -7.89 17.26 27.51
CA LEU A 42 -6.93 16.47 26.75
C LEU A 42 -5.90 17.40 26.08
N HIS A 43 -6.36 18.47 25.42
CA HIS A 43 -5.49 19.45 24.78
C HIS A 43 -4.48 20.04 25.77
N ASP A 44 -4.95 20.58 26.90
CA ASP A 44 -4.09 21.19 27.90
C ASP A 44 -3.06 20.22 28.47
N ARG A 45 -3.50 18.98 28.76
CA ARG A 45 -2.62 17.94 29.27
C ARG A 45 -1.55 17.57 28.24
N MET A 46 -1.96 17.32 27.00
CA MET A 46 -1.05 16.87 25.94
C MET A 46 -0.11 17.98 25.50
N LYS A 47 -0.57 19.24 25.44
CA LYS A 47 0.27 20.41 25.16
C LYS A 47 1.35 20.60 26.22
N LYS A 48 1.00 20.51 27.52
CA LYS A 48 1.99 20.58 28.62
C LYS A 48 3.04 19.47 28.51
N ARG A 49 2.62 18.24 28.22
CA ARG A 49 3.52 17.08 28.02
C ARG A 49 4.42 17.27 26.81
N LEU A 50 3.86 17.74 25.69
CA LEU A 50 4.57 17.98 24.46
C LEU A 50 5.66 19.05 24.65
N ASN A 51 5.36 20.15 25.34
CA ASN A 51 6.35 21.18 25.66
C ASN A 51 7.45 20.64 26.58
N ALA A 52 7.08 19.89 27.63
CA ALA A 52 8.03 19.32 28.58
C ALA A 52 9.01 18.30 27.92
N ARG A 53 8.52 17.46 27.01
CA ARG A 53 9.33 16.44 26.31
C ARG A 53 10.03 16.99 25.07
N GLY A 54 9.35 17.85 24.33
CA GLY A 54 9.78 18.43 23.07
C GLY A 54 10.73 19.62 23.23
N LYS A 55 10.88 20.19 24.43
CA LYS A 55 11.75 21.35 24.71
C LYS A 55 11.53 22.49 23.69
N ASP A 56 10.27 22.82 23.45
CA ASP A 56 9.84 23.85 22.49
C ASP A 56 10.21 23.58 21.01
N LEU A 57 10.61 22.36 20.66
CA LEU A 57 10.87 21.97 19.26
C LEU A 57 9.58 21.65 18.49
N LEU A 58 8.50 21.38 19.20
CA LEU A 58 7.19 21.05 18.66
C LEU A 58 6.15 22.05 19.17
N TYR A 59 5.14 22.34 18.37
CA TYR A 59 4.02 23.20 18.75
C TYR A 59 2.69 22.60 18.27
N VAL A 60 1.59 23.10 18.85
CA VAL A 60 0.23 22.63 18.52
C VAL A 60 -0.49 23.70 17.71
N THR A 61 -0.94 23.34 16.51
CA THR A 61 -1.78 24.15 15.63
C THR A 61 -3.25 23.84 15.86
N PHE A 62 -4.12 24.86 15.72
CA PHE A 62 -5.57 24.71 15.86
C PHE A 62 -6.27 24.99 14.51
N HIS A 63 -7.09 24.05 14.08
CA HIS A 63 -7.82 24.06 12.81
C HIS A 63 -9.32 23.92 13.07
N PRO A 64 -10.06 25.02 13.30
CA PRO A 64 -11.47 24.98 13.72
C PRO A 64 -12.39 24.33 12.69
N ALA A 65 -12.00 24.32 11.41
CA ALA A 65 -12.77 23.69 10.33
C ALA A 65 -12.68 22.15 10.30
N LYS A 66 -11.79 21.54 11.08
CA LYS A 66 -11.64 20.09 11.17
C LYS A 66 -12.55 19.49 12.26
N ARG A 67 -12.82 18.19 12.19
CA ARG A 67 -13.53 17.45 13.25
C ARG A 67 -12.81 17.56 14.59
N PRO A 68 -13.50 17.47 15.75
CA PRO A 68 -12.91 17.69 17.08
C PRO A 68 -11.57 16.97 17.32
N PHE A 69 -11.43 15.72 16.89
CA PHE A 69 -10.22 14.92 17.07
C PHE A 69 -9.07 15.27 16.11
N LEU A 70 -9.34 16.07 15.06
CA LEU A 70 -8.38 16.60 14.09
C LEU A 70 -8.11 18.10 14.25
N GLN A 71 -8.83 18.79 15.13
CA GLN A 71 -8.69 20.24 15.34
C GLN A 71 -7.30 20.62 15.82
N TYR A 72 -6.68 19.79 16.65
CA TYR A 72 -5.34 20.03 17.16
C TYR A 72 -4.34 19.14 16.45
N GLN A 73 -3.36 19.74 15.77
CA GLN A 73 -2.27 19.03 15.10
C GLN A 73 -0.92 19.45 15.69
N VAL A 74 0.06 18.56 15.59
CA VAL A 74 1.41 18.81 16.10
C VAL A 74 2.35 19.01 14.92
N ASP A 75 3.08 20.13 14.94
CA ASP A 75 4.04 20.52 13.92
C ASP A 75 5.40 20.88 14.53
N PHE A 76 6.43 20.91 13.68
CA PHE A 76 7.77 21.37 14.06
C PHE A 76 7.83 22.88 14.12
N LEU A 77 8.33 23.44 15.22
CA LEU A 77 8.37 24.90 15.44
C LEU A 77 9.02 25.64 14.26
N HIS A 78 10.08 25.07 13.69
CA HIS A 78 10.75 25.63 12.53
C HIS A 78 11.18 24.53 11.56
N ARG A 79 11.28 24.86 10.27
CA ARG A 79 11.78 23.94 9.23
C ARG A 79 13.16 23.38 9.61
N THR A 80 14.04 24.19 10.19
CA THR A 80 15.38 23.73 10.62
C THR A 80 15.32 22.72 11.75
N VAL A 81 14.26 22.71 12.58
CA VAL A 81 14.05 21.68 13.59
C VAL A 81 13.70 20.36 12.91
N ARG A 82 12.83 20.40 11.90
CA ARG A 82 12.53 19.23 11.07
C ARG A 82 13.81 18.70 10.41
N ASP A 83 14.59 19.59 9.79
CA ASP A 83 15.84 19.22 9.12
C ASP A 83 16.88 18.66 10.10
N PHE A 84 16.97 19.21 11.32
CA PHE A 84 17.82 18.70 12.40
C PHE A 84 17.48 17.26 12.78
N PHE A 85 16.20 16.92 12.86
CA PHE A 85 15.80 15.55 13.22
C PHE A 85 15.81 14.59 12.02
N ILE A 86 15.76 15.09 10.77
CA ILE A 86 15.94 14.26 9.56
C ILE A 86 17.36 13.67 9.51
N ASP A 87 18.34 14.30 10.19
CA ASP A 87 19.66 13.71 10.36
C ASP A 87 19.57 12.35 11.06
N ARG A 88 19.99 11.31 10.33
CA ARG A 88 19.94 9.91 10.76
C ARG A 88 20.71 9.68 12.06
N ALA A 89 21.81 10.39 12.30
CA ALA A 89 22.58 10.23 13.53
C ALA A 89 21.82 10.73 14.76
N VAL A 90 21.06 11.82 14.61
CA VAL A 90 20.20 12.37 15.66
C VAL A 90 19.00 11.44 15.91
N LEU A 91 18.40 10.92 14.84
CA LEU A 91 17.27 10.00 14.94
C LEU A 91 17.65 8.69 15.64
N GLU A 92 18.77 8.07 15.26
CA GLU A 92 19.24 6.84 15.89
C GLU A 92 19.69 7.09 17.33
N GLY A 93 20.36 8.21 17.61
CA GLY A 93 20.71 8.61 18.97
C GLY A 93 19.49 8.85 19.88
N THR A 94 18.38 9.32 19.34
CA THR A 94 17.13 9.49 20.10
C THR A 94 16.37 8.18 20.29
N LYS A 95 16.38 7.28 19.31
CA LYS A 95 15.85 5.90 19.45
C LYS A 95 16.60 5.11 20.51
N ALA A 96 17.94 5.16 20.49
CA ALA A 96 18.80 4.44 21.44
C ALA A 96 18.62 4.87 22.91
N ARG A 97 18.12 6.10 23.15
CA ARG A 97 17.83 6.61 24.50
C ARG A 97 16.50 6.13 25.07
N ARG A 98 15.69 5.39 24.30
CA ARG A 98 14.44 4.80 24.81
C ARG A 98 14.76 3.61 25.71
N LYS A 99 14.01 3.48 26.80
CA LYS A 99 14.12 2.35 27.75
C LYS A 99 13.58 1.04 27.17
N THR A 100 12.75 1.10 26.13
CA THR A 100 12.18 -0.07 25.45
C THR A 100 13.20 -0.66 24.48
N SER A 101 13.46 -1.96 24.59
CA SER A 101 14.48 -2.66 23.78
C SER A 101 14.17 -2.73 22.29
N HIS A 102 12.89 -2.61 21.89
CA HIS A 102 12.47 -2.57 20.48
C HIS A 102 11.35 -1.55 20.30
N PHE A 103 11.63 -0.46 19.60
CA PHE A 103 10.62 0.53 19.21
C PHE A 103 10.60 0.68 17.70
N ASN A 104 9.52 0.22 17.07
CA ASN A 104 9.26 0.42 15.65
C ASN A 104 8.27 1.58 15.45
N PRO A 105 8.72 2.75 14.96
CA PRO A 105 7.85 3.89 14.73
C PRO A 105 6.73 3.61 13.72
N ALA A 106 7.00 2.84 12.66
CA ALA A 106 6.00 2.52 11.65
C ALA A 106 4.90 1.62 12.25
N LEU A 107 5.26 0.65 13.09
CA LEU A 107 4.29 -0.18 13.79
C LEU A 107 3.44 0.62 14.78
N SER A 108 4.06 1.56 15.51
CA SER A 108 3.37 2.48 16.40
C SER A 108 2.36 3.34 15.64
N LEU A 109 2.75 3.82 14.45
CA LEU A 109 1.86 4.58 13.59
C LEU A 109 0.71 3.71 13.05
N CYS A 110 0.95 2.45 12.67
CA CYS A 110 -0.14 1.54 12.32
C CYS A 110 -1.17 1.39 13.46
N ARG A 111 -0.70 1.23 14.71
CA ARG A 111 -1.57 1.15 15.90
C ARG A 111 -2.37 2.43 16.11
N ILE A 112 -1.73 3.59 16.00
CA ILE A 112 -2.38 4.91 16.10
C ILE A 112 -3.45 5.09 15.04
N MET A 113 -3.14 4.75 13.78
CA MET A 113 -4.11 4.88 12.68
C MET A 113 -5.31 3.96 12.87
N LEU A 114 -5.09 2.71 13.32
CA LEU A 114 -6.19 1.80 13.67
C LEU A 114 -7.03 2.36 14.83
N ALA A 115 -6.37 2.97 15.83
CA ALA A 115 -7.07 3.59 16.94
C ALA A 115 -7.96 4.75 16.47
N PHE A 116 -7.48 5.60 15.57
CA PHE A 116 -8.33 6.62 14.94
C PHE A 116 -9.53 6.01 14.22
N VAL A 117 -9.32 5.00 13.37
CA VAL A 117 -10.42 4.31 12.65
C VAL A 117 -11.47 3.73 13.60
N LYS A 118 -11.05 3.22 14.75
CA LYS A 118 -11.97 2.70 15.79
C LYS A 118 -12.67 3.78 16.60
N THR A 119 -12.11 5.00 16.66
CA THR A 119 -12.64 6.13 17.42
C THR A 119 -13.62 6.96 16.58
N VAL A 120 -13.41 7.05 15.26
CA VAL A 120 -14.34 7.72 14.34
C VAL A 120 -15.65 6.92 14.30
N SER A 121 -16.69 7.42 14.98
CA SER A 121 -18.03 6.83 14.97
C SER A 121 -18.79 7.25 13.71
N TYR A 122 -19.51 6.31 13.10
CA TYR A 122 -20.38 6.53 11.94
C TYR A 122 -21.72 7.18 12.32
N SER A 123 -21.90 7.54 13.60
CA SER A 123 -23.19 7.92 14.21
C SER A 123 -23.62 9.37 14.04
N GLU A 124 -23.02 10.16 13.15
CA GLU A 124 -23.47 11.53 12.87
C GLU A 124 -23.72 11.71 11.36
N GLU A 125 -24.82 12.38 11.03
CA GLU A 125 -25.60 12.42 9.77
C GLU A 125 -24.86 12.86 8.47
N ALA A 126 -23.54 12.82 8.43
CA ALA A 126 -22.75 12.82 7.20
C ALA A 126 -21.38 12.19 7.48
N VAL A 127 -21.25 10.88 7.25
CA VAL A 127 -19.96 10.17 7.32
C VAL A 127 -19.02 10.80 6.30
N ASN A 128 -17.98 11.49 6.77
CA ASN A 128 -16.90 11.94 5.91
C ASN A 128 -15.93 10.78 5.71
N TYR A 129 -16.21 9.93 4.71
CA TYR A 129 -15.37 8.77 4.38
C TYR A 129 -13.89 9.15 4.15
N ASN A 130 -13.59 10.40 3.79
CA ASN A 130 -12.22 10.87 3.58
C ASN A 130 -11.35 10.73 4.84
N GLU A 131 -11.89 10.91 6.05
CA GLU A 131 -11.10 10.80 7.28
C GLU A 131 -10.75 9.35 7.58
N ILE A 132 -11.69 8.44 7.35
CA ILE A 132 -11.48 7.01 7.52
C ILE A 132 -10.46 6.50 6.50
N PHE A 133 -10.55 6.99 5.27
CA PHE A 133 -9.58 6.68 4.24
C PHE A 133 -8.21 7.28 4.54
N LEU A 134 -8.13 8.49 5.10
CA LEU A 134 -6.87 9.09 5.54
C LEU A 134 -6.12 8.17 6.52
N PHE A 135 -6.81 7.67 7.54
CA PHE A 135 -6.19 6.77 8.52
C PHE A 135 -5.96 5.36 7.97
N SER A 136 -6.88 4.83 7.16
CA SER A 136 -6.74 3.51 6.54
C SER A 136 -5.55 3.48 5.58
N ASP A 137 -5.38 4.51 4.76
CA ASP A 137 -4.25 4.67 3.84
C ASP A 137 -2.94 4.94 4.58
N GLY A 138 -2.99 5.75 5.66
CA GLY A 138 -1.84 5.93 6.54
C GLY A 138 -1.36 4.62 7.18
N LEU A 139 -2.30 3.77 7.64
CA LEU A 139 -1.96 2.45 8.18
C LEU A 139 -1.32 1.56 7.11
N MET A 140 -1.92 1.47 5.92
CA MET A 140 -1.36 0.69 4.82
C MET A 140 0.03 1.20 4.38
N TYR A 141 0.25 2.51 4.39
CA TYR A 141 1.55 3.10 4.10
C TYR A 141 2.61 2.68 5.12
N HIS A 142 2.33 2.82 6.42
CA HIS A 142 3.30 2.42 7.44
C HIS A 142 3.51 0.91 7.48
N ALA A 143 2.49 0.11 7.18
CA ALA A 143 2.65 -1.32 6.94
C ALA A 143 3.60 -1.60 5.76
N HIS A 144 3.52 -0.81 4.68
CA HIS A 144 4.47 -0.90 3.58
C HIS A 144 5.91 -0.64 4.05
N THR A 145 6.14 0.35 4.91
CA THR A 145 7.47 0.61 5.50
C THR A 145 7.99 -0.58 6.32
N ILE A 146 7.13 -1.22 7.11
CA ILE A 146 7.52 -2.39 7.93
C ILE A 146 7.96 -3.55 7.04
N GLN A 147 7.19 -3.91 6.01
CA GLN A 147 7.60 -5.00 5.11
C GLN A 147 8.87 -4.66 4.33
N GLN A 148 9.12 -3.39 3.97
CA GLN A 148 10.35 -3.00 3.29
C GLN A 148 11.56 -3.20 4.20
N ALA A 149 11.43 -2.86 5.49
CA ALA A 149 12.47 -3.16 6.47
C ALA A 149 12.71 -4.68 6.61
N PHE A 150 11.64 -5.49 6.57
CA PHE A 150 11.73 -6.95 6.60
C PHE A 150 12.43 -7.52 5.36
N LEU A 151 12.06 -7.05 4.15
CA LEU A 151 12.62 -7.52 2.88
C LEU A 151 14.07 -7.07 2.66
N ASN A 152 14.42 -5.87 3.11
CA ASN A 152 15.76 -5.29 2.96
C ASN A 152 16.72 -5.67 4.09
N ASN A 153 16.34 -6.58 4.99
CA ASN A 153 17.21 -7.08 6.05
C ASN A 153 18.33 -7.95 5.45
N ASN A 154 19.34 -7.28 4.88
CA ASN A 154 20.62 -7.88 4.58
C ASN A 154 21.31 -8.21 5.91
N GLU A 155 22.15 -9.24 5.93
CA GLU A 155 22.87 -9.83 7.08
C GLU A 155 23.65 -8.84 8.00
N LYS A 156 23.62 -7.53 7.72
CA LYS A 156 24.28 -6.44 8.45
C LYS A 156 23.33 -5.56 9.29
N SER A 157 22.06 -5.91 9.48
CA SER A 157 21.19 -5.10 10.36
C SER A 157 21.40 -5.47 11.83
N ASP A 158 21.56 -4.45 12.68
CA ASP A 158 21.64 -4.58 14.14
C ASP A 158 20.28 -4.98 14.78
N ILE A 159 19.23 -5.16 13.96
CA ILE A 159 17.89 -5.49 14.45
C ILE A 159 17.80 -7.00 14.66
N ASN A 160 17.41 -7.39 15.87
CA ASN A 160 17.15 -8.79 16.22
C ASN A 160 16.13 -9.39 15.22
N PRO A 161 16.46 -10.51 14.53
CA PRO A 161 15.55 -11.16 13.59
C PRO A 161 14.17 -11.50 14.16
N GLN A 162 14.10 -11.83 15.45
CA GLN A 162 12.83 -12.08 16.12
C GLN A 162 11.94 -10.83 16.16
N CYS A 163 12.53 -9.66 16.42
CA CYS A 163 11.78 -8.40 16.44
C CYS A 163 11.18 -8.06 15.08
N LEU A 164 11.87 -8.40 13.98
CA LEU A 164 11.35 -8.23 12.62
C LEU A 164 10.20 -9.19 12.31
N LEU A 165 10.29 -10.43 12.79
CA LEU A 165 9.19 -11.41 12.68
C LEU A 165 7.97 -10.95 13.48
N ASP A 166 8.17 -10.51 14.71
CA ASP A 166 7.12 -9.97 15.57
C ASP A 166 6.46 -8.74 14.94
N ASP A 167 7.25 -7.81 14.39
CA ASP A 167 6.74 -6.63 13.68
C ASP A 167 5.89 -7.01 12.46
N LYS A 168 6.33 -8.01 11.69
CA LYS A 168 5.60 -8.55 10.54
C LYS A 168 4.26 -9.16 10.96
N GLU A 169 4.25 -9.98 12.01
CA GLU A 169 3.03 -10.60 12.51
C GLU A 169 2.04 -9.56 13.07
N ASN A 170 2.55 -8.61 13.87
CA ASN A 170 1.74 -7.50 14.37
C ASN A 170 1.17 -6.67 13.22
N MET A 171 1.95 -6.41 12.16
CA MET A 171 1.47 -5.72 10.97
C MET A 171 0.31 -6.46 10.30
N PHE A 172 0.39 -7.79 10.16
CA PHE A 172 -0.72 -8.59 9.59
C PHE A 172 -1.98 -8.51 10.46
N ASN A 173 -1.83 -8.63 11.79
CA ASN A 173 -2.94 -8.52 12.73
C ASN A 173 -3.62 -7.14 12.69
N LEU A 174 -2.84 -6.06 12.54
CA LEU A 174 -3.35 -4.70 12.42
C LEU A 174 -4.10 -4.48 11.09
N LEU A 175 -3.62 -5.05 9.98
CA LEU A 175 -4.30 -5.00 8.68
C LEU A 175 -5.63 -5.75 8.72
N ASP A 176 -5.67 -6.92 9.36
CA ASP A 176 -6.92 -7.67 9.56
C ASP A 176 -7.90 -6.92 10.44
N ALA A 177 -7.43 -6.33 11.54
CA ALA A 177 -8.26 -5.53 12.42
C ALA A 177 -8.79 -4.26 11.73
N LEU A 178 -8.00 -3.64 10.84
CA LEU A 178 -8.44 -2.51 10.02
C LEU A 178 -9.63 -2.91 9.14
N ASP A 179 -9.49 -4.02 8.42
CA ASP A 179 -10.54 -4.49 7.51
C ASP A 179 -11.83 -4.86 8.25
N GLN A 180 -11.69 -5.58 9.36
CA GLN A 180 -12.81 -5.96 10.22
C GLN A 180 -13.52 -4.73 10.82
N THR A 181 -12.76 -3.73 11.24
CA THR A 181 -13.32 -2.49 11.82
C THR A 181 -14.10 -1.72 10.77
N ASN A 182 -13.51 -1.45 9.61
CA ASN A 182 -14.20 -0.72 8.53
C ASN A 182 -15.37 -1.49 7.94
N THR A 183 -15.29 -2.82 7.84
CA THR A 183 -16.42 -3.66 7.43
C THR A 183 -17.54 -3.59 8.45
N SER A 184 -17.22 -3.61 9.76
CA SER A 184 -18.23 -3.47 10.81
C SER A 184 -18.92 -2.11 10.77
N HIS A 185 -18.17 -1.07 10.43
CA HIS A 185 -18.73 0.25 10.26
C HIS A 185 -19.59 0.40 9.00
N ALA A 186 -19.27 -0.34 7.95
CA ALA A 186 -20.03 -0.34 6.69
C ALA A 186 -21.17 -1.37 6.67
N ARG A 187 -21.59 -1.93 7.82
CA ARG A 187 -22.57 -3.04 7.90
C ARG A 187 -23.88 -2.78 7.17
N ASP A 188 -24.36 -1.55 7.18
CA ASP A 188 -25.63 -1.19 6.53
C ASP A 188 -25.48 -1.00 5.01
N MET A 189 -24.27 -1.20 4.47
CA MET A 189 -23.97 -1.03 3.07
C MET A 189 -23.92 -2.36 2.32
N SER A 190 -24.45 -2.38 1.10
CA SER A 190 -24.53 -3.60 0.28
C SER A 190 -23.18 -4.04 -0.32
N VAL A 191 -22.08 -3.35 -0.03
CA VAL A 191 -20.75 -3.59 -0.63
C VAL A 191 -19.64 -3.32 0.37
N HIS A 192 -18.48 -3.93 0.13
CA HIS A 192 -17.30 -3.78 0.96
C HIS A 192 -16.80 -2.32 1.01
N TRP A 193 -16.30 -1.88 2.17
CA TRP A 193 -15.95 -0.48 2.44
C TRP A 193 -14.90 0.12 1.50
N THR A 194 -14.03 -0.72 0.95
CA THR A 194 -13.01 -0.32 -0.02
C THR A 194 -13.60 0.24 -1.32
N ASN A 195 -14.89 0.01 -1.57
CA ASN A 195 -15.62 0.53 -2.73
C ASN A 195 -16.16 1.96 -2.55
N PHE A 196 -16.08 2.56 -1.35
CA PHE A 196 -16.44 3.97 -1.17
C PHE A 196 -15.28 4.91 -1.49
N LYS A 197 -14.08 4.39 -1.76
CA LYS A 197 -12.95 5.19 -2.24
C LYS A 197 -13.21 5.69 -3.65
N GLU A 198 -12.79 6.91 -3.91
CA GLU A 198 -12.77 7.46 -5.26
C GLU A 198 -11.90 6.59 -6.17
N SER A 199 -12.37 6.38 -7.40
CA SER A 199 -11.58 5.70 -8.43
C SER A 199 -10.54 6.67 -8.99
N PRO A 200 -9.32 6.19 -9.32
CA PRO A 200 -8.33 7.02 -9.99
C PRO A 200 -8.88 7.63 -11.28
N LYS A 201 -8.39 8.83 -11.62
CA LYS A 201 -8.74 9.50 -12.88
C LYS A 201 -8.43 8.59 -14.09
N GLY A 202 -9.16 8.79 -15.18
CA GLY A 202 -9.01 8.02 -16.41
C GLY A 202 -10.00 6.86 -16.50
N ASN A 203 -9.54 5.71 -16.98
CA ASN A 203 -10.42 4.59 -17.36
C ASN A 203 -10.62 3.55 -16.25
N PHE A 204 -10.26 3.82 -14.98
CA PHE A 204 -10.38 2.84 -13.90
C PHE A 204 -11.85 2.59 -13.52
N ARG A 205 -12.24 1.32 -13.43
CA ARG A 205 -13.63 0.90 -13.16
C ARG A 205 -13.63 -0.30 -12.22
N GLU A 206 -14.37 -0.15 -11.13
CA GLU A 206 -14.39 -1.15 -10.05
C GLU A 206 -15.78 -1.81 -9.87
N LYS A 207 -16.87 -1.13 -10.29
CA LYS A 207 -18.27 -1.58 -10.17
C LYS A 207 -18.63 -2.25 -8.83
N ARG A 208 -18.09 -1.70 -7.74
CA ARG A 208 -18.33 -2.14 -6.36
C ARG A 208 -17.86 -3.58 -6.03
N GLN A 209 -16.86 -4.10 -6.75
CA GLN A 209 -16.32 -5.46 -6.54
C GLN A 209 -14.94 -5.48 -5.86
N LYS A 210 -14.46 -4.34 -5.33
CA LYS A 210 -13.18 -4.28 -4.62
C LYS A 210 -13.31 -4.98 -3.26
N ASN A 211 -12.33 -5.79 -2.91
CA ASN A 211 -12.18 -6.35 -1.55
C ASN A 211 -10.93 -5.77 -0.87
N PHE A 212 -10.67 -6.18 0.38
CA PHE A 212 -9.50 -5.71 1.11
C PHE A 212 -8.19 -6.16 0.50
N LEU A 213 -8.11 -7.43 0.05
CA LEU A 213 -6.93 -7.98 -0.59
C LEU A 213 -6.51 -7.14 -1.81
N ALA A 214 -7.45 -6.76 -2.67
CA ALA A 214 -7.19 -5.85 -3.79
C ALA A 214 -6.63 -4.48 -3.33
N SER A 215 -7.14 -3.92 -2.22
CA SER A 215 -6.62 -2.67 -1.65
C SER A 215 -5.20 -2.83 -1.10
N ALA A 216 -4.91 -3.96 -0.44
CA ALA A 216 -3.58 -4.25 0.07
C ALA A 216 -2.56 -4.42 -1.07
N ILE A 217 -2.96 -5.04 -2.18
CA ILE A 217 -2.16 -5.13 -3.41
C ILE A 217 -1.86 -3.74 -3.98
N GLN A 218 -2.85 -2.86 -4.05
CA GLN A 218 -2.64 -1.47 -4.52
C GLN A 218 -1.72 -0.67 -3.59
N ALA A 219 -1.80 -0.94 -2.28
CA ALA A 219 -0.85 -0.41 -1.29
C ALA A 219 0.52 -1.11 -1.32
N ARG A 220 0.76 -1.98 -2.32
CA ARG A 220 1.99 -2.74 -2.52
C ARG A 220 2.39 -3.62 -1.35
N LEU A 221 1.44 -4.08 -0.53
CA LEU A 221 1.66 -4.94 0.65
C LEU A 221 1.86 -6.41 0.24
N SER A 222 2.96 -6.70 -0.45
CA SER A 222 3.24 -8.00 -1.05
C SER A 222 3.31 -9.13 -0.02
N LEU A 223 3.94 -8.91 1.14
CA LEU A 223 4.02 -9.94 2.19
C LEU A 223 2.65 -10.33 2.73
N TYR A 224 1.78 -9.35 2.98
CA TYR A 224 0.42 -9.59 3.47
C TYR A 224 -0.44 -10.27 2.41
N ALA A 225 -0.37 -9.79 1.16
CA ALA A 225 -1.13 -10.39 0.05
C ALA A 225 -0.73 -11.85 -0.19
N LYS A 226 0.57 -12.15 -0.20
CA LYS A 226 1.09 -13.52 -0.30
C LYS A 226 0.59 -14.39 0.84
N HIS A 227 0.75 -13.93 2.09
CA HIS A 227 0.26 -14.65 3.26
C HIS A 227 -1.24 -14.99 3.19
N LYS A 228 -2.08 -14.04 2.73
CA LYS A 228 -3.53 -14.29 2.58
C LYS A 228 -3.87 -15.27 1.46
N ILE A 229 -3.08 -15.31 0.39
CA ILE A 229 -3.27 -16.25 -0.73
C ILE A 229 -2.69 -17.63 -0.37
N ASP A 230 -1.58 -17.70 0.37
CA ASP A 230 -1.01 -18.97 0.85
C ASP A 230 -1.98 -19.70 1.80
N ILE A 231 -2.74 -18.96 2.61
CA ILE A 231 -3.80 -19.53 3.47
C ILE A 231 -4.97 -20.06 2.63
N ASP A 232 -5.31 -19.39 1.54
CA ASP A 232 -6.51 -19.62 0.76
C ASP A 232 -6.26 -19.28 -0.72
N PRO A 233 -5.71 -20.23 -1.50
CA PRO A 233 -5.30 -20.00 -2.88
C PRO A 233 -6.47 -19.66 -3.82
N ASP A 234 -7.68 -20.12 -3.51
CA ASP A 234 -8.88 -19.91 -4.33
C ASP A 234 -9.23 -18.41 -4.46
N ARG A 235 -8.76 -17.57 -3.53
CA ARG A 235 -8.89 -16.10 -3.57
C ARG A 235 -8.41 -15.46 -4.86
N VAL A 236 -7.45 -16.10 -5.56
CA VAL A 236 -6.97 -15.62 -6.87
C VAL A 236 -8.08 -15.67 -7.92
N HIS A 237 -8.93 -16.71 -7.87
CA HIS A 237 -9.98 -16.98 -8.85
C HIS A 237 -11.36 -16.45 -8.43
N GLU A 238 -11.64 -16.40 -7.12
CA GLU A 238 -12.92 -15.92 -6.59
C GLU A 238 -13.16 -14.42 -6.81
N LYS A 239 -12.10 -13.65 -7.04
CA LYS A 239 -12.21 -12.20 -7.23
C LYS A 239 -12.92 -11.87 -8.55
N THR A 240 -14.16 -11.41 -8.45
CA THR A 240 -14.94 -10.92 -9.60
C THR A 240 -14.61 -9.46 -9.95
N GLY A 241 -15.05 -9.04 -11.14
CA GLY A 241 -14.80 -7.69 -11.66
C GLY A 241 -13.35 -7.52 -12.10
N ARG A 242 -12.62 -6.59 -11.48
CA ARG A 242 -11.18 -6.38 -11.72
C ARG A 242 -10.36 -7.50 -11.03
N PRO A 243 -9.55 -8.31 -11.74
CA PRO A 243 -8.76 -9.39 -11.15
C PRO A 243 -7.58 -8.90 -10.31
N LEU A 244 -7.11 -9.71 -9.35
CA LEU A 244 -5.96 -9.37 -8.49
C LEU A 244 -4.69 -9.04 -9.28
N LEU A 245 -4.43 -9.78 -10.37
CA LEU A 245 -3.29 -9.54 -11.27
C LEU A 245 -3.31 -8.12 -11.84
N ASP A 246 -4.48 -7.60 -12.17
CA ASP A 246 -4.61 -6.25 -12.73
C ASP A 246 -4.40 -5.14 -11.68
N TYR A 247 -4.65 -5.41 -10.40
CA TYR A 247 -4.25 -4.49 -9.33
C TYR A 247 -2.74 -4.48 -9.12
N ALA A 248 -2.07 -5.65 -9.23
CA ALA A 248 -0.61 -5.73 -9.10
C ALA A 248 0.11 -5.08 -10.29
N LEU A 249 -0.45 -5.18 -11.49
CA LEU A 249 0.09 -4.54 -12.70
C LEU A 249 -0.14 -3.02 -12.73
N ARG A 250 -1.24 -2.56 -12.14
CA ARG A 250 -1.69 -1.15 -12.19
C ARG A 250 -2.18 -0.69 -10.81
N PRO A 251 -1.29 -0.53 -9.81
CA PRO A 251 -1.65 -0.32 -8.40
C PRO A 251 -2.19 1.09 -8.08
N THR A 252 -2.46 1.93 -9.08
CA THR A 252 -2.92 3.31 -8.89
C THR A 252 -4.13 3.40 -7.95
N THR A 253 -4.02 4.25 -6.92
CA THR A 253 -5.09 4.55 -5.96
C THR A 253 -5.24 6.05 -5.77
N VAL A 254 -6.46 6.50 -5.48
CA VAL A 254 -6.68 7.84 -4.92
C VAL A 254 -6.57 7.70 -3.41
N THR A 255 -5.81 8.59 -2.79
CA THR A 255 -5.66 8.64 -1.34
C THR A 255 -5.73 10.09 -0.87
N PRO A 256 -6.47 10.39 0.22
CA PRO A 256 -6.41 11.69 0.88
C PRO A 256 -5.12 11.86 1.70
N PHE A 257 -4.31 10.81 1.82
CA PHE A 257 -3.04 10.82 2.53
C PHE A 257 -1.93 11.35 1.61
N GLU A 258 -1.34 12.49 1.96
CA GLU A 258 -0.38 13.22 1.13
C GLU A 258 0.97 12.50 1.03
N LEU A 259 1.14 11.63 0.03
CA LEU A 259 2.37 10.85 -0.16
C LEU A 259 2.93 10.88 -1.60
N PRO A 260 4.23 10.58 -1.75
CA PRO A 260 4.80 10.23 -3.04
C PRO A 260 4.06 9.03 -3.64
N THR A 261 3.48 9.21 -4.82
CA THR A 261 2.80 8.11 -5.53
C THR A 261 3.87 7.22 -6.17
N GLN A 262 3.95 5.95 -5.75
CA GLN A 262 4.79 4.96 -6.42
C GLN A 262 4.04 4.38 -7.63
N GLU A 263 4.56 4.63 -8.82
CA GLU A 263 3.98 4.14 -10.08
C GLU A 263 4.62 2.83 -10.56
N GLY A 264 3.94 2.15 -11.48
CA GLY A 264 4.41 0.90 -12.07
C GLY A 264 3.88 -0.36 -11.37
N PRO A 265 4.19 -1.54 -11.95
CA PRO A 265 3.74 -2.81 -11.42
C PRO A 265 4.39 -3.12 -10.06
N VAL A 266 3.90 -4.19 -9.41
CA VAL A 266 4.53 -4.80 -8.23
C VAL A 266 5.08 -6.17 -8.66
N GLY A 267 6.28 -6.19 -9.24
CA GLY A 267 6.81 -7.34 -9.98
C GLY A 267 6.75 -8.67 -9.20
N ALA A 268 7.27 -8.65 -7.96
CA ALA A 268 7.29 -9.82 -7.08
C ALA A 268 5.90 -10.38 -6.70
N LEU A 269 4.84 -9.57 -6.85
CA LEU A 269 3.47 -10.00 -6.63
C LEU A 269 2.79 -10.43 -7.93
N VAL A 270 3.13 -9.80 -9.06
CA VAL A 270 2.71 -10.25 -10.39
C VAL A 270 3.16 -11.69 -10.62
N GLU A 271 4.45 -11.96 -10.41
CA GLU A 271 5.02 -13.31 -10.55
C GLU A 271 4.31 -14.32 -9.64
N PHE A 272 4.10 -13.94 -8.37
CA PHE A 272 3.42 -14.80 -7.41
C PHE A 272 1.97 -15.11 -7.82
N LEU A 273 1.22 -14.12 -8.32
CA LEU A 273 -0.15 -14.33 -8.78
C LEU A 273 -0.20 -15.23 -10.02
N LEU A 274 0.72 -15.05 -10.97
CA LEU A 274 0.84 -15.90 -12.15
C LEU A 274 1.17 -17.36 -11.76
N GLN A 275 2.08 -17.56 -10.81
CA GLN A 275 2.42 -18.87 -10.27
C GLN A 275 1.24 -19.55 -9.55
N ASN A 276 0.31 -18.76 -9.02
CA ASN A 276 -0.93 -19.23 -8.38
C ASN A 276 -2.13 -19.19 -9.34
N GLY A 277 -1.90 -19.27 -10.65
CA GLY A 277 -2.95 -19.51 -11.64
C GLY A 277 -3.67 -18.26 -12.16
N ALA A 278 -3.23 -17.04 -11.82
CA ALA A 278 -3.82 -15.84 -12.42
C ALA A 278 -3.61 -15.83 -13.94
N ASP A 279 -4.70 -15.64 -14.70
CA ASP A 279 -4.64 -15.66 -16.17
C ASP A 279 -4.25 -14.27 -16.73
N PRO A 280 -3.08 -14.15 -17.40
CA PRO A 280 -2.65 -12.89 -18.02
C PRO A 280 -3.54 -12.47 -19.21
N ASN A 281 -4.31 -13.39 -19.77
CA ASN A 281 -5.25 -13.12 -20.86
C ASN A 281 -6.71 -13.01 -20.36
N GLN A 282 -6.92 -12.96 -19.05
CA GLN A 282 -8.27 -12.84 -18.49
C GLN A 282 -8.93 -11.56 -18.99
N ARG A 283 -10.05 -11.73 -19.71
CA ARG A 283 -10.86 -10.62 -20.20
C ARG A 283 -11.64 -9.99 -19.06
N ILE A 284 -11.68 -8.66 -19.05
CA ILE A 284 -12.36 -7.89 -18.02
C ILE A 284 -13.51 -7.10 -18.64
N ASP A 285 -14.74 -7.54 -18.37
CA ASP A 285 -15.97 -6.93 -18.93
C ASP A 285 -16.08 -5.44 -18.60
N LEU A 286 -15.60 -5.04 -17.43
CA LEU A 286 -15.57 -3.64 -16.98
C LEU A 286 -14.82 -2.71 -17.97
N TYR A 287 -13.84 -3.27 -18.67
CA TYR A 287 -12.96 -2.58 -19.60
C TYR A 287 -13.22 -2.96 -21.06
N GLY A 288 -14.47 -3.34 -21.39
CA GLY A 288 -14.87 -3.68 -22.76
C GLY A 288 -14.23 -4.99 -23.25
N GLY A 289 -13.98 -5.93 -22.34
CA GLY A 289 -13.41 -7.24 -22.67
C GLY A 289 -11.92 -7.22 -22.99
N LYS A 290 -11.21 -6.11 -22.68
CA LYS A 290 -9.75 -6.04 -22.71
C LYS A 290 -9.14 -6.98 -21.67
N THR A 291 -7.99 -7.56 -21.98
CA THR A 291 -7.27 -8.44 -21.04
C THR A 291 -6.44 -7.65 -20.02
N THR A 292 -6.10 -8.28 -18.90
CA THR A 292 -5.14 -7.73 -17.91
C THR A 292 -3.83 -7.32 -18.60
N TRP A 293 -3.33 -8.18 -19.51
CA TRP A 293 -2.16 -7.91 -20.34
C TRP A 293 -2.29 -6.68 -21.23
N GLN A 294 -3.40 -6.53 -21.97
CA GLN A 294 -3.66 -5.37 -22.82
C GLN A 294 -3.71 -4.06 -22.02
N LEU A 295 -4.33 -4.11 -20.84
CA LEU A 295 -4.49 -2.93 -20.00
C LEU A 295 -3.15 -2.48 -19.39
N PHE A 296 -2.31 -3.42 -18.97
CA PHE A 296 -0.96 -3.12 -18.50
C PHE A 296 -0.10 -2.48 -19.61
N LEU A 297 -0.05 -3.09 -20.79
CA LEU A 297 0.67 -2.53 -21.94
C LEU A 297 0.18 -1.14 -22.33
N SER A 298 -1.14 -0.90 -22.24
CA SER A 298 -1.74 0.42 -22.50
C SER A 298 -1.26 1.47 -21.51
N VAL A 299 -1.11 1.11 -20.23
CA VAL A 299 -0.57 2.01 -19.19
C VAL A 299 0.91 2.30 -19.45
N CYS A 300 1.72 1.27 -19.67
CA CYS A 300 3.14 1.43 -20.04
C CYS A 300 3.31 2.36 -21.25
N TYR A 301 2.51 2.18 -22.30
CA TYR A 301 2.51 3.04 -23.47
C TYR A 301 2.10 4.48 -23.11
N GLY A 302 1.05 4.66 -22.32
CA GLY A 302 0.52 5.96 -21.91
C GLY A 302 1.50 6.80 -21.07
N HIS A 303 2.25 6.18 -20.16
CA HIS A 303 3.25 6.88 -19.33
C HIS A 303 4.32 7.58 -20.16
N SER A 304 4.70 7.00 -21.30
CA SER A 304 5.67 7.63 -22.22
C SER A 304 5.20 8.93 -22.88
N LEU A 305 3.89 9.25 -22.83
CA LEU A 305 3.31 10.44 -23.46
C LEU A 305 3.20 11.63 -22.50
N GLN A 306 3.28 11.40 -21.19
CA GLN A 306 3.21 12.46 -20.20
C GLN A 306 4.63 12.98 -19.93
N ALA A 307 4.95 14.15 -20.51
CA ALA A 307 6.28 14.76 -20.49
C ALA A 307 6.77 15.20 -19.09
N GLU A 308 5.95 15.05 -18.05
CA GLU A 308 6.30 15.46 -16.69
C GLU A 308 6.11 14.31 -15.68
N LYS A 309 7.26 13.87 -15.14
CA LYS A 309 7.50 13.61 -13.70
C LYS A 309 7.26 12.26 -13.04
N LEU A 310 7.02 11.15 -13.73
CA LEU A 310 7.06 9.82 -13.08
C LEU A 310 7.75 8.78 -13.98
N SER A 311 8.97 8.37 -13.59
CA SER A 311 9.72 7.31 -14.28
C SER A 311 9.28 5.96 -13.74
N LEU A 312 8.63 5.15 -14.58
CA LEU A 312 8.51 3.73 -14.32
C LEU A 312 9.91 3.14 -14.17
N ASP A 313 10.11 2.25 -13.20
CA ASP A 313 11.33 1.47 -13.12
C ASP A 313 11.38 0.54 -14.35
N GLU A 314 12.30 0.83 -15.26
CA GLU A 314 12.44 0.08 -16.50
C GLU A 314 12.80 -1.39 -16.26
N ASP A 315 13.55 -1.70 -15.21
CA ASP A 315 13.90 -3.08 -14.86
C ASP A 315 12.66 -3.81 -14.36
N GLU A 316 11.91 -3.20 -13.43
CA GLU A 316 10.66 -3.80 -12.91
C GLU A 316 9.62 -3.99 -14.04
N VAL A 317 9.49 -3.03 -14.96
CA VAL A 317 8.59 -3.17 -16.12
C VAL A 317 9.06 -4.27 -17.06
N THR A 318 10.36 -4.35 -17.35
CA THR A 318 10.90 -5.40 -18.23
C THR A 318 10.69 -6.78 -17.64
N ASP A 319 11.00 -6.95 -16.35
CA ASP A 319 10.85 -8.23 -15.65
C ASP A 319 9.37 -8.63 -15.58
N THR A 320 8.47 -7.66 -15.34
CA THR A 320 7.02 -7.89 -15.39
C THR A 320 6.55 -8.34 -16.77
N ILE A 321 7.01 -7.70 -17.86
CA ILE A 321 6.68 -8.11 -19.23
C ILE A 321 7.14 -9.55 -19.50
N VAL A 322 8.38 -9.87 -19.12
CA VAL A 322 8.95 -11.21 -19.28
C VAL A 322 8.14 -12.25 -18.48
N ALA A 323 7.82 -11.96 -17.22
CA ALA A 323 7.03 -12.85 -16.37
C ALA A 323 5.64 -13.13 -16.97
N MET A 324 4.97 -12.09 -17.48
CA MET A 324 3.68 -12.23 -18.16
C MET A 324 3.77 -13.14 -19.40
N LEU A 325 4.77 -12.93 -20.26
CA LEU A 325 4.98 -13.73 -21.48
C LEU A 325 5.30 -15.19 -21.16
N LEU A 326 6.18 -15.44 -20.19
CA LEU A 326 6.52 -16.80 -19.75
C LEU A 326 5.34 -17.52 -19.09
N SER A 327 4.39 -16.76 -18.54
CA SER A 327 3.14 -17.27 -17.96
C SER A 327 1.99 -17.37 -18.97
N GLY A 328 2.28 -17.23 -20.27
CA GLY A 328 1.32 -17.47 -21.35
C GLY A 328 0.55 -16.25 -21.84
N ALA A 329 0.96 -15.02 -21.50
CA ALA A 329 0.41 -13.82 -22.10
C ALA A 329 0.60 -13.83 -23.63
N ASP A 330 -0.42 -13.42 -24.39
CA ASP A 330 -0.35 -13.43 -25.86
C ASP A 330 0.77 -12.48 -26.37
N PRO A 331 1.84 -13.02 -27.02
CA PRO A 331 2.92 -12.20 -27.55
C PRO A 331 2.48 -11.38 -28.78
N LYS A 332 1.39 -11.76 -29.45
CA LYS A 332 0.86 -11.08 -30.64
C LYS A 332 -0.25 -10.09 -30.30
N VAL A 333 -0.48 -9.83 -29.01
CA VAL A 333 -1.49 -8.90 -28.55
C VAL A 333 -1.27 -7.52 -29.18
N ARG A 334 -2.38 -6.85 -29.49
CA ARG A 334 -2.38 -5.46 -29.92
C ARG A 334 -3.19 -4.61 -28.96
N ILE A 335 -2.68 -3.43 -28.67
CA ILE A 335 -3.39 -2.39 -27.92
C ILE A 335 -3.81 -1.27 -28.87
N ASP A 336 -5.04 -0.80 -28.71
CA ASP A 336 -5.54 0.37 -29.42
C ASP A 336 -5.12 1.64 -28.68
N LEU A 337 -4.53 2.59 -29.43
CA LEU A 337 -4.00 3.84 -28.92
C LEU A 337 -5.02 4.98 -29.05
N ASN A 338 -4.98 5.93 -28.12
CA ASN A 338 -5.74 7.17 -28.25
C ASN A 338 -5.26 7.91 -29.52
N GLY A 339 -6.12 8.04 -30.52
CA GLY A 339 -5.78 8.61 -31.83
C GLY A 339 -5.80 7.64 -33.02
N GLY A 340 -6.25 6.39 -32.83
CA GLY A 340 -6.52 5.46 -33.93
C GLY A 340 -5.32 4.60 -34.37
N GLY A 341 -4.21 4.65 -33.64
CA GLY A 341 -3.05 3.77 -33.84
C GLY A 341 -3.15 2.45 -33.08
N ARG A 342 -2.24 1.52 -33.39
CA ARG A 342 -2.06 0.26 -32.64
C ARG A 342 -0.58 0.06 -32.29
N ALA A 343 -0.32 -0.50 -31.12
CA ALA A 343 1.01 -0.96 -30.72
C ALA A 343 0.96 -2.44 -30.34
N ASP A 344 2.04 -3.16 -30.62
CA ASP A 344 2.30 -4.50 -30.09
C ASP A 344 3.30 -4.41 -28.91
N VAL A 345 3.68 -5.57 -28.35
CA VAL A 345 4.59 -5.65 -27.20
C VAL A 345 5.93 -4.95 -27.47
N LEU A 346 6.50 -5.11 -28.67
CA LEU A 346 7.77 -4.47 -29.03
C LEU A 346 7.60 -2.98 -29.29
N GLY A 347 6.47 -2.55 -29.85
CA GLY A 347 6.10 -1.14 -29.98
C GLY A 347 6.02 -0.44 -28.61
N VAL A 348 5.49 -1.11 -27.59
CA VAL A 348 5.48 -0.61 -26.21
C VAL A 348 6.91 -0.52 -25.65
N ALA A 349 7.73 -1.57 -25.82
CA ALA A 349 9.12 -1.59 -25.35
C ALA A 349 9.98 -0.48 -25.98
N LEU A 350 9.84 -0.26 -27.29
CA LEU A 350 10.51 0.82 -28.01
C LEU A 350 10.04 2.19 -27.52
N ARG A 351 8.74 2.33 -27.25
CA ARG A 351 8.15 3.59 -26.79
C ARG A 351 8.61 3.95 -25.37
N LEU A 352 8.84 2.95 -24.52
CA LEU A 352 9.46 3.11 -23.20
C LEU A 352 10.97 3.40 -23.26
N ALA A 353 11.58 3.47 -24.45
CA ALA A 353 13.02 3.65 -24.63
C ALA A 353 13.89 2.59 -23.94
N LEU A 354 13.38 1.36 -23.77
CA LEU A 354 14.12 0.27 -23.14
C LEU A 354 15.42 -0.03 -23.89
N SER A 355 16.47 -0.37 -23.14
CA SER A 355 17.76 -0.73 -23.72
C SER A 355 17.66 -1.93 -24.67
N ARG A 356 18.60 -2.03 -25.62
CA ARG A 356 18.66 -3.16 -26.57
C ARG A 356 18.70 -4.51 -25.84
N ALA A 357 19.40 -4.60 -24.71
CA ALA A 357 19.47 -5.82 -23.90
C ALA A 357 18.09 -6.22 -23.35
N LYS A 358 17.32 -5.25 -22.82
CA LYS A 358 15.96 -5.48 -22.31
C LYS A 358 15.01 -5.92 -23.44
N ILE A 359 15.10 -5.28 -24.61
CA ILE A 359 14.31 -5.66 -25.79
C ILE A 359 14.62 -7.09 -26.24
N GLU A 360 15.89 -7.50 -26.26
CA GLU A 360 16.24 -8.88 -26.63
C GLU A 360 15.75 -9.91 -25.59
N ARG A 361 15.75 -9.58 -24.28
CA ARG A 361 15.12 -10.41 -23.24
C ARG A 361 13.63 -10.62 -23.52
N ILE A 362 12.90 -9.55 -23.84
CA ILE A 362 11.47 -9.62 -24.20
C ILE A 362 11.27 -10.48 -25.44
N LYS A 363 12.07 -10.29 -26.50
CA LYS A 363 11.98 -11.11 -27.72
C LYS A 363 12.24 -12.59 -27.45
N SER A 364 13.17 -12.93 -26.57
CA SER A 364 13.40 -14.32 -26.15
C SER A 364 12.15 -14.88 -25.49
N ALA A 365 11.59 -14.18 -24.50
CA ALA A 365 10.38 -14.60 -23.80
C ALA A 365 9.17 -14.76 -24.75
N MET A 366 9.04 -13.90 -25.77
CA MET A 366 8.00 -14.04 -26.80
C MET A 366 8.14 -15.29 -27.69
N LYS A 367 9.36 -15.80 -27.87
CA LYS A 367 9.60 -17.07 -28.60
C LYS A 367 9.31 -18.27 -27.71
N ASP A 368 9.63 -18.15 -26.43
CA ASP A 368 9.49 -19.21 -25.44
C ASP A 368 8.06 -19.31 -24.87
N SER A 369 7.23 -18.28 -25.06
CA SER A 369 5.82 -18.29 -24.64
C SER A 369 5.06 -19.40 -25.39
N LYS A 370 4.75 -20.49 -24.69
CA LYS A 370 3.84 -21.52 -25.20
C LYS A 370 2.40 -21.03 -25.01
N PRO A 371 1.49 -21.25 -25.99
CA PRO A 371 0.07 -20.98 -25.78
C PRO A 371 -0.43 -21.80 -24.59
N CYS A 372 -1.13 -21.14 -23.66
CA CYS A 372 -1.58 -21.71 -22.39
C CYS A 372 -2.59 -22.84 -22.62
N GLN A 373 -2.08 -24.05 -22.83
CA GLN A 373 -2.83 -25.31 -22.82
C GLN A 373 -1.89 -26.40 -22.29
N GLN A 374 -1.59 -26.40 -20.98
CA GLN A 374 -1.32 -27.63 -20.23
C GLN A 374 -1.12 -27.38 -18.72
N PRO A 375 -1.79 -28.13 -17.83
CA PRO A 375 -1.65 -28.01 -16.38
C PRO A 375 -0.27 -28.45 -15.82
N GLY A 376 0.66 -28.94 -16.66
CA GLY A 376 1.97 -29.45 -16.23
C GLY A 376 3.14 -28.46 -16.28
N PHE A 377 2.95 -27.21 -16.74
CA PHE A 377 4.06 -26.26 -16.90
C PHE A 377 4.62 -25.74 -15.57
N LEU A 378 3.76 -25.63 -14.55
CA LEU A 378 4.11 -25.14 -13.21
C LEU A 378 5.17 -26.00 -12.50
N GLU A 379 5.24 -27.31 -12.79
CA GLU A 379 6.24 -28.21 -12.20
C GLU A 379 7.63 -28.05 -12.84
N SER A 380 7.72 -27.83 -14.16
CA SER A 380 9.01 -27.58 -14.83
C SER A 380 9.60 -26.22 -14.48
N PHE A 381 8.74 -25.22 -14.20
CA PHE A 381 9.18 -23.88 -13.81
C PHE A 381 9.77 -23.88 -12.39
N ARG A 382 9.20 -24.70 -11.48
CA ARG A 382 9.77 -24.95 -10.14
C ARG A 382 11.15 -25.62 -10.21
N SER A 383 11.39 -26.52 -11.17
CA SER A 383 12.68 -27.25 -11.25
C SER A 383 13.83 -26.44 -11.84
N TRP A 384 13.54 -25.38 -12.62
CA TRP A 384 14.57 -24.55 -13.25
C TRP A 384 15.22 -23.56 -12.25
N TRP A 385 14.49 -23.16 -11.21
CA TRP A 385 14.88 -22.10 -10.27
C TRP A 385 15.63 -22.56 -9.01
N TRP A 386 15.60 -23.84 -8.63
CA TRP A 386 16.43 -24.38 -7.54
C TRP A 386 17.95 -24.42 -7.85
N ARG A 387 18.39 -23.79 -8.94
CA ARG A 387 19.78 -23.79 -9.41
C ARG A 387 20.47 -22.41 -9.37
N TYR A 388 19.84 -21.37 -8.81
CA TYR A 388 20.50 -20.07 -8.60
C TYR A 388 20.19 -19.48 -7.22
#